data_AF-A0A497F8E8-F1
#
_entry.id   AF-A0A497F8E8-F1
#
_cell.length_a   1.000
_cell.length_b   1.000
_cell.length_c   1.000
_cell.angle_alpha   90.00
_cell.angle_beta   90.00
_cell.angle_gamma   90.00
#
_symmetry.space_group_name_H-M   'P 1'
#
loop_
_entity.id
_entity.type
_entity.pdbx_description
1 polymer ?
#
loop_
_entity_poly.entity_id
_entity_poly.type
_entity_poly.pdbx_seq_one_letter_code
_entity_poly.pdbx_strand_id
1 'polypeptide(L)'
;MSELLSTSVKSKMLRGASLLIYSKCIEQEYPGILREFSDGRVALGVCMELLHMNMVGFKLLNIVKLSNVKELEILTMDGSPHCIQLHFIGEHINRALGEPIPLTHYVIEKGKVFKVSTKVIKLARHLSECAKLLGGDGENA
;
A
#
# COMPACT_ATOMS: atom_id res chain seq x y z
N MET A 1 15.49 -5.55 4.54
CA MET A 1 14.50 -6.40 3.84
C MET A 1 14.68 -6.21 2.34
N SER A 2 13.86 -6.82 1.47
CA SER A 2 14.01 -6.69 0.02
C SER A 2 13.26 -5.46 -0.52
N GLU A 3 13.82 -4.78 -1.53
CA GLU A 3 13.17 -3.65 -2.19
C GLU A 3 12.22 -4.12 -3.30
N LEU A 4 11.06 -3.47 -3.43
CA LEU A 4 10.07 -3.82 -4.45
C LEU A 4 10.63 -3.75 -5.87
N LEU A 5 11.37 -2.67 -6.20
CA LEU A 5 11.78 -2.41 -7.58
C LEU A 5 12.93 -3.32 -8.04
N SER A 6 13.83 -3.72 -7.15
CA SER A 6 14.93 -4.65 -7.46
C SER A 6 14.53 -6.12 -7.42
N THR A 7 13.32 -6.45 -6.92
CA THR A 7 12.84 -7.84 -6.85
C THR A 7 12.35 -8.32 -8.22
N SER A 8 12.82 -9.48 -8.70
CA SER A 8 12.31 -10.08 -9.95
C SER A 8 10.82 -10.42 -9.82
N VAL A 9 10.02 -10.07 -10.83
CA VAL A 9 8.55 -10.26 -10.80
C VAL A 9 8.10 -11.72 -10.77
N LYS A 10 9.01 -12.66 -11.06
CA LYS A 10 8.81 -14.13 -10.98
C LYS A 10 9.76 -14.80 -10.00
N SER A 11 10.29 -14.05 -9.02
CA SER A 11 11.12 -14.63 -7.96
C SER A 11 10.42 -15.83 -7.31
N LYS A 12 11.17 -16.90 -7.00
CA LYS A 12 10.61 -18.12 -6.41
C LYS A 12 9.85 -17.83 -5.11
N MET A 13 10.31 -16.86 -4.33
CA MET A 13 9.66 -16.46 -3.07
C MET A 13 8.26 -15.87 -3.26
N LEU A 14 7.95 -15.30 -4.43
CA LEU A 14 6.67 -14.63 -4.67
C LEU A 14 5.56 -15.60 -5.11
N ARG A 15 5.92 -16.81 -5.54
CA ARG A 15 4.95 -17.75 -6.13
C ARG A 15 3.94 -18.18 -5.08
N GLY A 16 2.67 -17.76 -5.23
CA GLY A 16 1.63 -18.12 -4.27
C GLY A 16 1.84 -17.52 -2.87
N ALA A 17 2.60 -16.43 -2.77
CA ALA A 17 2.90 -15.79 -1.49
C ALA A 17 1.77 -14.89 -1.01
N SER A 18 1.70 -14.70 0.30
CA SER A 18 1.07 -13.52 0.91
C SER A 18 2.07 -12.37 0.86
N LEU A 19 1.72 -11.27 0.19
CA LEU A 19 2.62 -10.16 -0.09
C LEU A 19 2.32 -8.98 0.82
N LEU A 20 3.37 -8.44 1.46
CA LEU A 20 3.32 -7.19 2.20
C LEU A 20 4.10 -6.12 1.41
N ILE A 21 3.44 -5.03 1.08
CA ILE A 21 4.07 -3.82 0.55
C ILE A 21 4.06 -2.77 1.65
N TYR A 22 5.22 -2.21 1.96
CA TYR A 22 5.33 -1.26 3.06
C TYR A 22 6.17 -0.03 2.71
N SER A 23 5.85 1.09 3.38
CA SER A 23 6.66 2.30 3.32
C SER A 23 8.04 2.06 3.91
N LYS A 24 9.10 2.29 3.13
CA LYS A 24 10.48 1.94 3.52
C LYS A 24 10.94 2.55 4.85
N CYS A 25 10.47 3.75 5.20
CA CYS A 25 10.81 4.40 6.47
C CYS A 25 10.41 3.59 7.72
N ILE A 26 9.43 2.67 7.62
CA ILE A 26 9.00 1.81 8.74
C ILE A 26 10.15 0.92 9.24
N GLU A 27 11.13 0.58 8.39
CA GLU A 27 12.33 -0.17 8.81
C GLU A 27 13.11 0.52 9.93
N GLN A 28 13.09 1.86 9.96
CA GLN A 28 13.79 2.67 10.95
C GLN A 28 12.85 3.14 12.06
N GLU A 29 11.66 3.62 11.70
CA GLU A 29 10.72 4.22 12.66
C GLU A 29 10.03 3.18 13.56
N TYR A 30 9.60 2.04 12.99
CA TYR A 30 8.84 1.03 13.71
C TYR A 30 9.23 -0.41 13.31
N PRO A 31 10.49 -0.81 13.50
CA PRO A 31 10.99 -2.12 13.10
C PRO A 31 10.26 -3.30 13.76
N GLY A 32 9.71 -3.09 14.97
CA GLY A 32 8.90 -4.10 15.68
C GLY A 32 7.60 -4.42 14.95
N ILE A 33 6.84 -3.37 14.59
CA ILE A 33 5.59 -3.51 13.82
C ILE A 33 5.87 -4.18 12.48
N LEU A 34 6.94 -3.75 11.78
CA LEU A 34 7.30 -4.35 10.50
C LEU A 34 7.63 -5.84 10.63
N ARG A 35 8.30 -6.26 11.71
CA ARG A 35 8.62 -7.66 11.96
C ARG A 35 7.35 -8.49 12.13
N GLU A 36 6.37 -7.99 12.89
CA GLU A 36 5.08 -8.66 13.09
C GLU A 36 4.31 -8.80 11.78
N PHE A 37 4.24 -7.73 10.99
CA PHE A 37 3.58 -7.76 9.68
C PHE A 37 4.29 -8.63 8.65
N SER A 38 5.61 -8.74 8.74
CA SER A 38 6.40 -9.56 7.82
C SER A 38 6.32 -11.06 8.13
N ASP A 39 5.85 -11.45 9.32
CA ASP A 39 5.79 -12.87 9.68
C ASP A 39 4.84 -13.63 8.74
N GLY A 40 5.34 -14.74 8.19
CA GLY A 40 4.63 -15.54 7.19
C GLY A 40 4.43 -14.88 5.82
N ARG A 41 4.96 -13.67 5.57
CA ARG A 41 4.74 -12.90 4.33
C ARG A 41 6.04 -12.58 3.62
N VAL A 42 5.95 -12.34 2.31
CA VAL A 42 7.03 -11.69 1.56
C VAL A 42 6.87 -10.18 1.73
N ALA A 43 7.77 -9.56 2.49
CA ALA A 43 7.76 -8.11 2.71
C ALA A 43 8.67 -7.41 1.71
N LEU A 44 8.12 -6.48 0.92
CA LEU A 44 8.85 -5.63 -0.02
C LEU A 44 8.67 -4.15 0.31
N GLY A 45 9.78 -3.47 0.59
CA GLY A 45 9.81 -2.05 0.91
C GLY A 45 9.84 -1.18 -0.34
N VAL A 46 9.20 -0.02 -0.27
CA VAL A 46 9.27 1.01 -1.32
C VAL A 46 9.16 2.40 -0.71
N CYS A 47 9.94 3.35 -1.25
CA CYS A 47 9.84 4.76 -0.92
C CYS A 47 9.17 5.51 -2.07
N MET A 48 7.96 6.04 -1.82
CA MET A 48 7.20 6.81 -2.81
C MET A 48 7.74 8.22 -3.06
N GLU A 49 8.68 8.70 -2.25
CA GLU A 49 9.41 9.96 -2.51
C GLU A 49 10.39 9.83 -3.66
N LEU A 50 10.95 8.63 -3.85
CA LEU A 50 11.97 8.38 -4.86
C LEU A 50 11.39 7.92 -6.20
N LEU A 51 10.13 7.49 -6.23
CA LEU A 51 9.56 6.74 -7.33
C LEU A 51 8.14 7.18 -7.63
N HIS A 52 7.83 7.37 -8.90
CA HIS A 52 6.49 7.70 -9.34
C HIS A 52 5.54 6.50 -9.20
N MET A 53 4.29 6.75 -8.80
CA MET A 53 3.28 5.71 -8.55
C MET A 53 3.05 4.76 -9.73
N ASN A 54 3.18 5.24 -10.97
CA ASN A 54 3.03 4.40 -12.17
C ASN A 54 4.13 3.33 -12.29
N MET A 55 5.38 3.65 -11.92
CA MET A 55 6.47 2.67 -11.94
C MET A 55 6.24 1.57 -10.90
N VAL A 56 5.86 2.00 -9.69
CA VAL A 56 5.54 1.12 -8.57
C VAL A 56 4.33 0.24 -8.90
N GLY A 57 3.26 0.85 -9.41
CA GLY A 57 2.04 0.17 -9.81
C GLY A 57 2.26 -0.84 -10.93
N PHE A 58 3.02 -0.49 -11.98
CA PHE A 58 3.37 -1.44 -13.04
C PHE A 58 4.17 -2.63 -12.51
N LYS A 59 5.15 -2.38 -11.64
CA LYS A 59 5.94 -3.45 -11.00
C LYS A 59 5.06 -4.38 -10.17
N LEU A 60 4.24 -3.81 -9.29
CA LEU A 60 3.40 -4.55 -8.36
C LEU A 60 2.30 -5.33 -9.08
N LEU A 61 1.66 -4.75 -10.11
CA LEU A 61 0.69 -5.43 -10.96
C LEU A 61 1.29 -6.68 -11.60
N ASN A 62 2.50 -6.56 -12.15
CA ASN A 62 3.21 -7.71 -12.74
C ASN A 62 3.59 -8.76 -11.70
N ILE A 63 4.02 -8.37 -10.50
CA ILE A 63 4.27 -9.31 -9.40
C ILE A 63 2.99 -10.09 -9.07
N VAL A 64 1.88 -9.38 -8.81
CA VAL A 64 0.62 -9.99 -8.42
C VAL A 64 0.13 -10.97 -9.48
N LYS A 65 0.10 -10.54 -10.75
CA LYS A 65 -0.42 -11.34 -11.86
C LYS A 65 0.50 -12.50 -12.24
N LEU A 66 1.81 -12.29 -12.32
CA LEU A 66 2.73 -13.29 -12.87
C LEU A 66 3.24 -14.28 -11.83
N SER A 67 3.15 -13.95 -10.54
CA SER A 67 3.51 -14.86 -9.45
C SER A 67 2.31 -15.50 -8.74
N ASN A 68 1.08 -15.23 -9.19
CA ASN A 68 -0.15 -15.72 -8.56
C ASN A 68 -0.17 -15.42 -7.05
N VAL A 69 0.09 -14.16 -6.68
CA VAL A 69 0.07 -13.71 -5.27
C VAL A 69 -1.32 -14.00 -4.69
N LYS A 70 -1.36 -14.57 -3.48
CA LYS A 70 -2.62 -14.99 -2.84
C LYS A 70 -3.39 -13.82 -2.24
N GLU A 71 -2.66 -12.88 -1.64
CA GLU A 71 -3.21 -11.70 -0.98
C GLU A 71 -2.15 -10.60 -0.92
N LEU A 72 -2.63 -9.36 -0.84
CA LEU A 72 -1.81 -8.16 -0.76
C LEU A 72 -2.19 -7.36 0.50
N GLU A 73 -1.20 -7.09 1.33
CA GLU A 73 -1.31 -6.14 2.44
C GLU A 73 -0.46 -4.91 2.16
N ILE A 74 -0.98 -3.74 2.50
CA ILE A 74 -0.29 -2.46 2.37
C ILE A 74 -0.18 -1.81 3.75
N LEU A 75 1.03 -1.55 4.20
CA LEU A 75 1.33 -0.93 5.49
C LEU A 75 2.12 0.36 5.30
N THR A 76 1.59 1.49 5.75
CA THR A 76 2.25 2.79 5.54
C THR A 76 2.29 3.63 6.81
N MET A 77 3.06 4.72 6.79
CA MET A 77 2.95 5.79 7.77
C MET A 77 1.69 6.62 7.49
N ASP A 78 0.89 6.89 8.52
CA ASP A 78 -0.25 7.79 8.39
C ASP A 78 0.23 9.25 8.20
N GLY A 79 -0.59 10.08 7.55
CA GLY A 79 -0.32 11.49 7.29
C GLY A 79 0.73 11.79 6.21
N SER A 80 1.44 10.80 5.66
CA SER A 80 2.43 11.02 4.60
C SER A 80 1.77 11.14 3.21
N PRO A 81 1.97 12.27 2.47
CA PRO A 81 1.41 12.45 1.13
C PRO A 81 2.06 11.51 0.09
N HIS A 82 3.25 11.01 0.37
CA HIS A 82 3.95 10.06 -0.49
C HIS A 82 3.43 8.65 -0.26
N CYS A 83 3.31 8.24 1.00
CA CYS A 83 2.98 6.86 1.34
C CYS A 83 1.53 6.49 1.00
N ILE A 84 0.59 7.45 1.09
CA ILE A 84 -0.82 7.21 0.74
C ILE A 84 -1.00 6.70 -0.71
N GLN A 85 -0.06 7.05 -1.61
CA GLN A 85 -0.08 6.58 -2.99
C GLN A 85 -0.04 5.06 -3.11
N LEU A 86 0.58 4.33 -2.16
CA LEU A 86 0.60 2.87 -2.16
C LEU A 86 -0.80 2.28 -2.00
N HIS A 87 -1.64 2.89 -1.15
CA HIS A 87 -3.03 2.46 -0.99
C HIS A 87 -3.82 2.66 -2.30
N PHE A 88 -3.61 3.80 -2.97
CA PHE A 88 -4.24 4.06 -4.28
C PHE A 88 -3.77 3.09 -5.36
N ILE A 89 -2.48 2.72 -5.35
CA ILE A 89 -1.92 1.70 -6.25
C ILE A 89 -2.60 0.35 -6.00
N GLY A 90 -2.72 -0.09 -4.74
CA GLY A 90 -3.39 -1.35 -4.40
C GLY A 90 -4.82 -1.42 -4.94
N GLU A 91 -5.61 -0.37 -4.70
CA GLU A 91 -6.99 -0.25 -5.19
C GLU A 91 -7.07 -0.13 -6.72
N HIS A 92 -6.06 0.44 -7.37
CA HIS A 92 -5.97 0.44 -8.83
C HIS A 92 -5.67 -0.96 -9.38
N ILE A 93 -4.73 -1.68 -8.76
CA ILE A 93 -4.37 -3.05 -9.17
C ILE A 93 -5.58 -3.96 -9.07
N ASN A 94 -6.30 -3.96 -7.95
CA ASN A 94 -7.49 -4.82 -7.80
C ASN A 94 -8.58 -4.53 -8.83
N ARG A 95 -8.73 -3.28 -9.29
CA ARG A 95 -9.66 -2.94 -10.38
C ARG A 95 -9.13 -3.31 -11.76
N ALA A 96 -7.81 -3.29 -11.94
CA ALA A 96 -7.16 -3.63 -13.22
C ALA A 96 -7.02 -5.15 -13.42
N LEU A 97 -7.02 -5.93 -12.33
CA LEU A 97 -7.13 -7.37 -12.37
C LEU A 97 -8.54 -7.78 -12.77
N GLY A 98 -8.68 -8.68 -13.75
CA GLY A 98 -9.98 -9.25 -14.10
C GLY A 98 -10.60 -10.07 -12.96
N GLU A 99 -9.74 -10.59 -12.05
CA GLU A 99 -10.11 -11.25 -10.82
C GLU A 99 -9.34 -10.60 -9.66
N PRO A 100 -10.00 -9.77 -8.83
CA PRO A 100 -9.35 -9.10 -7.70
C PRO A 100 -8.84 -10.11 -6.66
N ILE A 101 -7.71 -9.78 -6.03
CA ILE A 101 -7.19 -10.56 -4.90
C ILE A 101 -7.59 -9.91 -3.56
N PRO A 102 -7.61 -10.66 -2.44
CA PRO A 102 -7.73 -10.08 -1.12
C PRO A 102 -6.70 -8.96 -0.91
N LEU A 103 -7.19 -7.75 -0.60
CA LEU A 103 -6.40 -6.54 -0.36
C LEU A 103 -6.76 -5.95 1.00
N THR A 104 -5.75 -5.75 1.85
CA THR A 104 -5.94 -5.08 3.14
C THR A 104 -5.00 -3.89 3.31
N HIS A 105 -5.53 -2.80 3.88
CA HIS A 105 -4.80 -1.57 4.11
C HIS A 105 -4.60 -1.32 5.61
N TYR A 106 -3.39 -0.92 5.97
CA TYR A 106 -2.99 -0.54 7.31
C TYR A 106 -2.16 0.74 7.28
N VAL A 107 -2.34 1.56 8.31
CA VAL A 107 -1.51 2.75 8.56
C VAL A 107 -0.97 2.73 9.98
N ILE A 108 0.21 3.32 10.18
CA ILE A 108 0.83 3.50 11.48
C ILE A 108 0.72 4.98 11.86
N GLU A 109 0.03 5.26 12.96
CA GLU A 109 -0.04 6.60 13.55
C GLU A 109 0.43 6.50 15.01
N LYS A 110 1.48 7.26 15.35
CA LYS A 110 2.06 7.31 16.71
C LYS A 110 2.33 5.92 17.32
N GLY A 111 2.92 5.02 16.53
CA GLY A 111 3.25 3.65 16.93
C GLY A 111 2.07 2.70 17.09
N LYS A 112 0.87 3.08 16.63
CA LYS A 112 -0.33 2.23 16.62
C LYS A 112 -0.75 1.91 15.20
N VAL A 113 -1.14 0.66 14.98
CA VAL A 113 -1.60 0.18 13.68
C VAL A 113 -3.12 0.32 13.58
N PHE A 114 -3.59 0.92 12.49
CA PHE A 114 -5.00 1.06 12.17
C PHE A 114 -5.32 0.35 10.86
N LYS A 115 -6.33 -0.52 10.88
CA LYS A 115 -6.88 -1.10 9.65
C LYS A 115 -7.77 -0.07 8.96
N VAL A 116 -7.52 0.17 7.68
CA VAL A 116 -8.23 1.17 6.88
C VAL A 116 -9.11 0.46 5.86
N SER A 117 -10.37 0.89 5.74
CA SER A 117 -11.28 0.32 4.74
C SER A 117 -11.07 0.94 3.36
N THR A 118 -11.37 0.20 2.30
CA THR A 118 -11.40 0.71 0.92
C THR A 118 -12.25 1.97 0.77
N LYS A 119 -13.33 2.12 1.55
CA LYS A 119 -14.16 3.34 1.55
C LYS A 119 -13.37 4.57 1.99
N VAL A 120 -12.51 4.44 3.00
CA VAL A 120 -11.65 5.54 3.48
C VAL A 120 -10.58 5.86 2.44
N ILE A 121 -9.96 4.84 1.81
CA ILE A 121 -8.98 5.06 0.72
C ILE A 121 -9.63 5.78 -0.47
N LYS A 122 -10.86 5.39 -0.85
CA LYS A 122 -11.63 6.09 -1.88
C LYS A 122 -11.96 7.51 -1.46
N LEU A 123 -12.39 7.74 -0.22
CA LEU A 123 -12.70 9.08 0.26
C LEU A 123 -11.46 9.99 0.20
N ALA A 124 -10.29 9.49 0.57
CA ALA A 124 -9.04 10.26 0.60
C ALA A 124 -8.59 10.80 -0.77
N ARG A 125 -9.08 10.25 -1.88
CA ARG A 125 -8.84 10.76 -3.25
C ARG A 125 -9.95 11.67 -3.79
N HIS A 126 -11.00 11.90 -3.02
CA HIS A 126 -12.15 12.72 -3.39
C HIS A 126 -12.33 13.85 -2.36
N LEU A 127 -11.49 14.89 -2.46
CA LEU A 127 -11.52 16.01 -1.52
C LEU A 127 -12.87 16.73 -1.46
N SER A 128 -13.63 16.75 -2.56
CA SER A 128 -15.00 17.27 -2.58
C SER A 128 -15.97 16.45 -1.71
N GLU A 129 -15.74 15.14 -1.54
CA GLU A 129 -16.49 14.31 -0.59
C GLU A 129 -16.01 14.54 0.85
N CYS A 130 -14.70 14.70 1.06
CA CYS A 130 -14.15 15.08 2.36
C CYS A 130 -14.73 16.42 2.85
N ALA A 131 -14.78 17.44 1.99
CA ALA A 131 -15.34 18.74 2.30
C ALA A 131 -16.82 18.63 2.73
N LYS A 132 -17.61 17.82 2.02
CA LYS A 132 -19.01 17.54 2.38
C LYS A 132 -19.13 16.89 3.77
N LEU A 133 -18.25 15.96 4.11
CA LEU A 133 -18.25 15.32 5.43
C LEU A 133 -17.85 16.27 6.56
N LEU A 134 -17.01 17.27 6.26
CA LEU A 134 -16.63 18.31 7.20
C LEU A 134 -17.66 19.45 7.31
N GLY A 135 -18.75 19.43 6.52
CA GLY A 135 -19.84 20.40 6.58
C GLY A 135 -19.85 21.47 5.48
N GLY A 136 -19.09 21.31 4.39
CA GLY A 136 -19.02 22.26 3.27
C GLY A 136 -17.84 23.23 3.40
N ASP A 137 -17.42 23.82 2.27
CA ASP A 137 -16.19 24.59 2.07
C ASP A 137 -15.86 25.52 3.25
N GLY A 138 -14.92 25.10 4.10
CA GLY A 138 -14.42 25.89 5.23
C GLY A 138 -13.73 27.19 4.84
N GLU A 139 -13.66 27.51 3.55
CA GLU A 139 -13.18 28.77 3.01
C GLU A 139 -14.02 29.16 1.79
N ASN A 140 -15.02 30.01 1.99
CA ASN A 140 -15.21 31.09 1.01
C ASN A 140 -13.93 31.93 1.06
N ALA A 141 -12.95 31.58 0.22
CA ALA A 141 -11.81 32.44 -0.10
C ALA A 141 -12.18 33.32 -1.30
#